data_AF-A0A016TE60-F1
#
_entry.id   AF-A0A016TE60-F1
#
_cell.length_a   1.000
_cell.length_b   1.000
_cell.length_c   1.000
_cell.angle_alpha   90.00
_cell.angle_beta   90.00
_cell.angle_gamma   90.00
#
_symmetry.space_group_name_H-M   'P 1'
#
loop_
_entity.id
_entity.type
_entity.pdbx_description
1 polymer ?
#
loop_
_entity_poly.entity_id
_entity_poly.type
_entity_poly.pdbx_seq_one_letter_code
_entity_poly.pdbx_strand_id
1 'polypeptide(L)'
;MVNPSAAAMEQIKICLRKMQHHYSPLKKLENLLRAISIIMSIHSNGDDQHSQKTMAADDLVRWLVYILARTSTVGCEVEAWYMWELLPQQMITKGDAAYYLTALFSAIHILKSVDAIKKLAEKDEDMMTSMDLSRQLCSPTCSTASDAFVKVAIPDEVAGCIRYATFPGVPQMTTGKLCRVIAHQQGITNPEDHGLYLIVNGFESCLLPHECPDAIRDNLRGTGKPHLFAYKRHDAKIGWPRQVMSTPG
;
A
#
# COMPACT_ATOMS: atom_id res chain seq x y z
N MET A 1 -5.93 -20.86 -12.17
CA MET A 1 -4.75 -21.34 -11.42
C MET A 1 -4.93 -22.83 -11.13
N VAL A 2 -3.93 -23.67 -11.44
CA VAL A 2 -3.94 -25.09 -11.04
C VAL A 2 -3.83 -25.17 -9.51
N ASN A 3 -4.59 -26.05 -8.86
CA ASN A 3 -4.50 -26.20 -7.40
C ASN A 3 -3.19 -26.95 -7.03
N PRO A 4 -2.32 -26.36 -6.18
CA PRO A 4 -1.14 -27.05 -5.68
C PRO A 4 -1.50 -28.33 -4.93
N SER A 5 -0.68 -29.37 -5.09
CA SER A 5 -0.79 -30.57 -4.26
C SER A 5 -0.54 -30.24 -2.78
N ALA A 6 -1.13 -31.03 -1.88
CA ALA A 6 -0.94 -30.85 -0.44
C ALA A 6 0.54 -30.93 -0.03
N ALA A 7 1.31 -31.82 -0.67
CA ALA A 7 2.74 -31.94 -0.45
C ALA A 7 3.51 -30.67 -0.87
N ALA A 8 3.18 -30.08 -2.02
CA ALA A 8 3.82 -28.85 -2.47
C ALA A 8 3.49 -27.65 -1.56
N MET A 9 2.23 -27.54 -1.12
CA MET A 9 1.82 -26.50 -0.15
C MET A 9 2.58 -26.61 1.17
N GLU A 10 2.81 -27.82 1.69
CA GLU A 10 3.56 -28.00 2.94
C GLU A 10 5.04 -27.63 2.77
N GLN A 11 5.65 -28.00 1.63
CA GLN A 11 7.04 -27.60 1.33
C GLN A 11 7.18 -26.08 1.23
N ILE A 12 6.24 -25.41 0.57
CA ILE A 12 6.19 -23.94 0.49
C ILE A 12 6.05 -23.34 1.89
N LYS A 13 5.13 -23.87 2.72
CA LYS A 13 4.93 -23.41 4.10
C LYS A 13 6.20 -23.57 4.96
N ILE A 14 6.95 -24.66 4.79
CA ILE A 14 8.22 -24.88 5.46
C ILE A 14 9.25 -23.83 5.01
N CYS A 15 9.34 -23.54 3.70
CA CYS A 15 10.25 -22.52 3.18
C CYS A 15 9.94 -21.14 3.76
N LEU A 16 8.67 -20.73 3.78
CA LEU A 16 8.27 -19.44 4.34
C LEU A 16 8.51 -19.35 5.87
N ARG A 17 8.27 -20.44 6.61
CA ARG A 17 8.63 -20.48 8.04
C ARG A 17 10.14 -20.33 8.24
N LYS A 18 10.96 -21.02 7.45
CA LYS A 18 12.43 -20.89 7.52
C LYS A 18 12.88 -19.47 7.18
N MET A 19 12.27 -18.84 6.17
CA MET A 19 12.52 -17.43 5.85
C MET A 19 12.29 -16.54 7.09
N GLN A 20 11.20 -16.73 7.83
CA GLN A 20 10.91 -15.95 9.03
C GLN A 20 11.90 -16.21 10.17
N HIS A 21 12.38 -17.44 10.35
CA HIS A 21 13.25 -17.82 11.49
C HIS A 21 14.73 -17.49 11.30
N HIS A 22 15.22 -17.29 10.08
CA HIS A 22 16.63 -16.98 9.85
C HIS A 22 16.96 -15.51 10.13
N TYR A 23 18.06 -15.22 10.81
CA TYR A 23 18.51 -13.82 10.98
C TYR A 23 19.24 -13.25 9.75
N SER A 24 19.82 -14.09 8.89
CA SER A 24 20.56 -13.64 7.71
C SER A 24 19.61 -13.27 6.56
N PRO A 25 19.64 -12.02 6.03
CA PRO A 25 18.76 -11.59 4.93
C PRO A 25 18.98 -12.41 3.65
N LEU A 26 20.22 -12.86 3.41
CA LEU A 26 20.55 -13.80 2.33
C LEU A 26 19.83 -15.13 2.49
N LYS A 27 19.84 -15.71 3.70
CA LYS A 27 19.13 -16.97 3.97
C LYS A 27 17.62 -16.79 3.90
N LYS A 28 17.08 -15.63 4.27
CA LYS A 28 15.67 -15.31 4.05
C LYS A 28 15.35 -15.32 2.55
N LEU A 29 16.14 -14.62 1.73
CA LEU A 29 15.95 -14.55 0.29
C LEU A 29 16.06 -15.94 -0.36
N GLU A 30 17.05 -16.76 0.01
CA GLU A 30 17.19 -18.14 -0.49
C GLU A 30 15.93 -18.99 -0.23
N ASN A 31 15.31 -18.84 0.95
CA ASN A 31 14.09 -19.57 1.29
C ASN A 31 12.87 -19.03 0.52
N LEU A 32 12.78 -17.72 0.29
CA LEU A 32 11.76 -17.12 -0.58
C LEU A 32 11.88 -17.66 -2.01
N LEU A 33 13.09 -17.63 -2.59
CA LEU A 33 13.35 -18.14 -3.93
C LEU A 33 13.04 -19.63 -4.06
N ARG A 34 13.30 -20.42 -3.01
CA ARG A 34 12.93 -21.84 -2.97
C ARG A 34 11.41 -22.02 -3.03
N ALA A 35 10.64 -21.22 -2.30
CA ALA A 35 9.18 -21.24 -2.38
C ALA A 35 8.68 -20.88 -3.80
N ILE A 36 9.27 -19.86 -4.41
CA ILE A 36 8.96 -19.41 -5.78
C ILE A 36 9.32 -20.48 -6.81
N SER A 37 10.44 -21.19 -6.64
CA SER A 37 10.80 -22.30 -7.53
C SER A 37 9.75 -23.44 -7.50
N ILE A 38 9.20 -23.74 -6.32
CA ILE A 38 8.11 -24.74 -6.21
C ILE A 38 6.85 -24.23 -6.90
N ILE A 39 6.50 -22.94 -6.76
CA ILE A 39 5.39 -22.30 -7.48
C ILE A 39 5.56 -22.46 -9.01
N MET A 40 6.75 -22.16 -9.51
CA MET A 40 7.07 -22.24 -10.94
C MET A 40 6.93 -23.68 -11.45
N SER A 41 7.39 -24.66 -10.67
CA SER A 41 7.22 -26.08 -11.01
C SER A 41 5.76 -26.51 -11.08
N ILE A 42 4.88 -25.96 -10.23
CA ILE A 42 3.43 -26.25 -10.31
C ILE A 42 2.83 -25.61 -11.56
N HIS A 43 3.27 -24.40 -11.91
CA HIS A 43 2.80 -23.69 -13.09
C HIS A 43 3.18 -24.40 -14.39
N SER A 44 4.41 -24.91 -14.50
CA SER A 44 4.90 -25.61 -15.70
C SER A 44 4.31 -27.01 -15.90
N ASN A 45 3.76 -27.66 -14.88
CA ASN A 45 3.14 -28.99 -15.03
C ASN A 45 1.79 -28.97 -15.79
N GLY A 46 1.26 -27.79 -16.12
CA GLY A 46 0.03 -27.63 -16.89
C GLY A 46 0.21 -27.19 -18.34
N ASP A 47 1.44 -26.89 -18.78
CA ASP A 47 1.74 -26.35 -20.10
C ASP A 47 2.88 -27.17 -20.71
N ASP A 48 2.58 -27.90 -21.80
CA ASP A 48 3.54 -28.77 -22.47
C ASP A 48 4.77 -28.00 -22.96
N GLN A 49 5.94 -28.55 -22.63
CA GLN A 49 7.26 -28.37 -23.25
C GLN A 49 7.68 -26.97 -23.74
N HIS A 50 8.85 -26.57 -23.21
CA HIS A 50 9.85 -25.76 -23.91
C HIS A 50 9.74 -24.23 -23.78
N SER A 51 9.85 -23.73 -22.55
CA SER A 51 10.65 -22.54 -22.26
C SER A 51 10.82 -22.41 -20.76
N GLN A 52 12.03 -22.15 -20.27
CA GLN A 52 12.22 -21.50 -18.97
C GLN A 52 11.66 -20.08 -19.06
N LYS A 53 10.34 -19.96 -19.20
CA LYS A 53 9.68 -18.68 -19.29
C LYS A 53 9.54 -18.18 -17.87
N THR A 54 10.31 -17.15 -17.53
CA THR A 54 10.10 -16.36 -16.32
C THR A 54 8.60 -16.06 -16.22
N MET A 55 7.97 -16.51 -15.13
CA MET A 55 6.55 -16.27 -14.89
C MET A 55 6.26 -14.77 -15.01
N ALA A 56 5.17 -14.41 -15.67
CA ALA A 56 4.78 -13.02 -15.74
C ALA A 56 4.61 -12.46 -14.32
N ALA A 57 4.99 -11.20 -14.11
CA ALA A 57 4.95 -10.58 -12.78
C ALA A 57 3.57 -10.70 -12.12
N ASP A 58 2.50 -10.53 -12.91
CA ASP A 58 1.12 -10.65 -12.42
C ASP A 58 0.77 -12.08 -11.97
N ASP A 59 1.26 -13.09 -12.67
CA ASP A 59 1.03 -14.50 -12.31
C ASP A 59 1.77 -14.85 -11.02
N LEU A 60 3.02 -14.39 -10.88
CA LEU A 60 3.79 -14.58 -9.66
C LEU A 60 3.11 -13.92 -8.46
N VAL A 61 2.60 -12.69 -8.62
CA VAL A 61 1.87 -11.99 -7.57
C VAL A 61 0.60 -12.77 -7.18
N ARG A 62 -0.20 -13.25 -8.14
CA ARG A 62 -1.40 -14.07 -7.85
C ARG A 62 -1.06 -15.33 -7.07
N TRP A 63 0.02 -16.02 -7.46
CA TRP A 63 0.50 -17.20 -6.75
C TRP A 63 0.94 -16.89 -5.32
N LEU A 64 1.68 -15.80 -5.11
CA LEU A 64 2.10 -15.35 -3.79
C LEU A 64 0.90 -14.98 -2.91
N VAL A 65 -0.11 -14.29 -3.46
CA VAL A 65 -1.37 -13.98 -2.74
C VAL A 65 -2.05 -15.27 -2.26
N TYR A 66 -2.23 -16.23 -3.17
CA TYR A 66 -2.87 -17.52 -2.86
C TYR A 66 -2.13 -18.29 -1.76
N ILE A 67 -0.81 -18.35 -1.85
CA ILE A 67 0.03 -19.09 -0.89
C ILE A 67 0.06 -18.41 0.47
N LEU A 68 0.26 -17.10 0.51
CA LEU A 68 0.30 -16.35 1.77
C LEU A 68 -1.04 -16.43 2.51
N ALA A 69 -2.16 -16.37 1.78
CA ALA A 69 -3.49 -16.58 2.36
C ALA A 69 -3.66 -17.96 3.04
N ARG A 70 -3.05 -19.01 2.48
CA ARG A 70 -3.21 -20.40 2.94
C ARG A 70 -2.12 -20.91 3.88
N THR A 71 -0.97 -20.23 3.96
CA THR A 71 0.16 -20.66 4.79
C THR A 71 0.18 -20.02 6.18
N SER A 72 -0.68 -19.03 6.43
CA SER A 72 -0.78 -18.29 7.71
C SER A 72 0.56 -17.71 8.19
N THR A 73 1.38 -17.27 7.24
CA THR A 73 2.71 -16.73 7.52
C THR A 73 2.60 -15.29 8.02
N VAL A 74 2.70 -15.11 9.33
CA VAL A 74 2.54 -13.81 10.00
C VAL A 74 3.85 -13.02 9.92
N GLY A 75 3.79 -11.73 9.57
CA GLY A 75 4.98 -10.87 9.57
C GLY A 75 5.83 -10.92 8.30
N CYS A 76 5.37 -11.55 7.21
CA CYS A 76 6.07 -11.56 5.91
C CYS A 76 6.44 -10.15 5.39
N GLU A 77 5.67 -9.12 5.76
CA GLU A 77 5.98 -7.73 5.41
C GLU A 77 7.27 -7.23 6.08
N VAL A 78 7.40 -7.48 7.38
CA VAL A 78 8.59 -7.08 8.14
C VAL A 78 9.81 -7.83 7.59
N GLU A 79 9.65 -9.09 7.23
CA GLU A 79 10.71 -9.88 6.60
C GLU A 79 11.11 -9.36 5.21
N ALA A 80 10.14 -8.90 4.41
CA ALA A 80 10.40 -8.33 3.10
C ALA A 80 11.20 -7.02 3.20
N TRP A 81 10.82 -6.13 4.12
CA TRP A 81 11.57 -4.92 4.43
C TRP A 81 12.97 -5.24 4.98
N TYR A 82 13.07 -6.22 5.88
CA TYR A 82 14.34 -6.66 6.43
C TYR A 82 15.30 -7.13 5.34
N MET A 83 14.82 -7.92 4.37
CA MET A 83 15.62 -8.33 3.21
C MET A 83 15.98 -7.14 2.32
N TRP A 84 15.03 -6.25 2.03
CA TRP A 84 15.26 -5.10 1.16
C TRP A 84 16.36 -4.17 1.69
N GLU A 85 16.36 -3.88 2.98
CA GLU A 85 17.28 -2.93 3.61
C GLU A 85 18.67 -3.53 3.90
N LEU A 86 18.74 -4.83 4.18
CA LEU A 86 19.99 -5.48 4.63
C LEU A 86 20.69 -6.33 3.56
N LEU A 87 20.06 -6.57 2.41
CA LEU A 87 20.74 -7.21 1.29
C LEU A 87 21.76 -6.26 0.66
N PRO A 88 22.90 -6.79 0.16
CA PRO A 88 23.87 -5.96 -0.56
C PRO A 88 23.21 -5.27 -1.76
N GLN A 89 23.42 -3.96 -1.91
CA GLN A 89 22.81 -3.16 -2.98
C GLN A 89 23.06 -3.73 -4.38
N GLN A 90 24.21 -4.37 -4.61
CA GLN A 90 24.53 -5.05 -5.88
C GLN A 90 23.53 -6.17 -6.23
N MET A 91 22.98 -6.88 -5.24
CA MET A 91 22.00 -7.94 -5.47
C MET A 91 20.60 -7.39 -5.76
N ILE A 92 20.27 -6.22 -5.21
CA ILE A 92 19.01 -5.52 -5.49
C ILE A 92 19.06 -4.86 -6.87
N THR A 93 20.19 -4.23 -7.22
CA THR A 93 20.31 -3.44 -8.46
C THR A 93 20.67 -4.26 -9.69
N LYS A 94 21.41 -5.36 -9.55
CA LYS A 94 21.88 -6.19 -10.67
C LYS A 94 21.30 -7.59 -10.68
N GLY A 95 20.58 -7.98 -9.63
CA GLY A 95 20.01 -9.32 -9.50
C GLY A 95 18.49 -9.30 -9.49
N ASP A 96 17.90 -10.50 -9.57
CA ASP A 96 16.45 -10.68 -9.58
C ASP A 96 15.81 -10.49 -8.18
N ALA A 97 16.62 -10.26 -7.14
CA ALA A 97 16.13 -10.12 -5.77
C ALA A 97 15.09 -8.99 -5.65
N ALA A 98 15.33 -7.85 -6.31
CA ALA A 98 14.39 -6.74 -6.33
C ALA A 98 13.05 -7.13 -6.97
N TYR A 99 13.09 -7.92 -8.04
CA TYR A 99 11.89 -8.39 -8.73
C TYR A 99 11.02 -9.27 -7.80
N TYR A 100 11.62 -10.27 -7.14
CA TYR A 100 10.89 -11.16 -6.24
C TYR A 100 10.39 -10.47 -4.98
N LEU A 101 11.18 -9.54 -4.41
CA LEU A 101 10.75 -8.75 -3.26
C LEU A 101 9.62 -7.79 -3.63
N THR A 102 9.68 -7.15 -4.81
CA THR A 102 8.59 -6.30 -5.32
C THR A 102 7.30 -7.11 -5.49
N ALA A 103 7.38 -8.30 -6.09
CA ALA A 103 6.22 -9.19 -6.22
C ALA A 103 5.65 -9.62 -4.86
N LEU A 104 6.52 -9.89 -3.87
CA LEU A 104 6.11 -10.20 -2.51
C LEU A 104 5.41 -9.02 -1.83
N PHE A 105 5.94 -7.79 -1.96
CA PHE A 105 5.28 -6.57 -1.45
C PHE A 105 3.91 -6.37 -2.08
N SER A 106 3.78 -6.56 -3.40
CA SER A 106 2.50 -6.47 -4.10
C SER A 106 1.48 -7.49 -3.57
N ALA A 107 1.90 -8.74 -3.36
CA ALA A 107 1.02 -9.78 -2.82
C ALA A 107 0.55 -9.48 -1.39
N ILE A 108 1.45 -9.01 -0.53
CA ILE A 108 1.13 -8.61 0.85
C ILE A 108 0.15 -7.43 0.85
N HIS A 109 0.38 -6.43 -0.01
CA HIS A 109 -0.50 -5.28 -0.13
C HIS A 109 -1.92 -5.70 -0.57
N ILE A 110 -2.04 -6.63 -1.52
CA ILE A 110 -3.33 -7.20 -1.94
C ILE A 110 -4.02 -7.90 -0.76
N LEU A 111 -3.30 -8.72 0.01
CA LEU A 111 -3.89 -9.45 1.15
C LEU A 111 -4.30 -8.57 2.32
N LYS A 112 -3.63 -7.44 2.51
CA LYS A 112 -4.03 -6.43 3.51
C LYS A 112 -5.30 -5.67 3.13
N SER A 113 -5.67 -5.68 1.85
CA SER A 113 -6.86 -5.00 1.34
C SER A 113 -8.00 -6.00 1.15
N VAL A 114 -8.95 -6.04 2.09
CA VAL A 114 -10.16 -6.89 2.02
C VAL A 114 -10.95 -6.66 0.71
N ASP A 115 -10.89 -5.45 0.15
CA ASP A 115 -11.50 -5.11 -1.14
C ASP A 115 -10.74 -5.65 -2.37
N ALA A 116 -9.43 -5.88 -2.27
CA ALA A 116 -8.64 -6.48 -3.34
C ALA A 116 -8.90 -8.00 -3.44
N ILE A 117 -9.22 -8.66 -2.33
CA ILE A 117 -9.62 -10.07 -2.27
C ILE A 117 -10.99 -10.26 -2.97
N LYS A 118 -11.95 -9.34 -2.76
CA LYS A 118 -13.24 -9.34 -3.48
C LYS A 118 -13.06 -9.11 -4.99
N LYS A 119 -12.21 -8.16 -5.40
CA LYS A 119 -11.92 -7.88 -6.82
C LYS A 119 -11.20 -9.02 -7.57
N LEU A 120 -10.53 -9.93 -6.85
CA LEU A 120 -9.94 -11.14 -7.45
C LEU A 120 -10.97 -12.27 -7.57
N ALA A 121 -11.96 -12.33 -6.67
CA ALA A 121 -13.05 -13.30 -6.73
C ALA A 121 -14.10 -12.93 -7.79
N GLU A 122 -14.28 -11.64 -8.08
CA GLU A 122 -15.20 -11.13 -9.12
C GLU A 122 -14.60 -11.19 -10.53
N LYS A 123 -13.31 -11.54 -10.67
CA LYS A 123 -12.54 -11.46 -11.93
C LYS A 123 -12.57 -12.75 -12.77
N ASP A 124 -13.65 -13.53 -12.70
CA ASP A 124 -13.85 -14.69 -13.58
C ASP A 124 -14.64 -14.32 -14.86
N GLU A 125 -15.20 -13.11 -15.00
CA GLU A 125 -16.05 -12.77 -16.18
C GLU A 125 -15.68 -11.55 -17.02
N ASP A 126 -14.76 -10.66 -16.65
CA ASP A 126 -14.41 -9.54 -17.55
C ASP A 126 -12.91 -9.18 -17.53
N MET A 127 -12.18 -9.86 -18.41
CA MET A 127 -10.87 -9.41 -18.86
C MET A 127 -11.05 -8.49 -20.06
N MET A 128 -10.93 -7.18 -19.85
CA MET A 128 -10.29 -6.21 -20.76
C MET A 128 -10.62 -4.79 -20.28
N THR A 129 -9.70 -4.16 -19.54
CA THR A 129 -9.27 -2.77 -19.78
C THR A 129 -8.25 -2.31 -18.74
N SER A 130 -7.18 -1.73 -19.29
CA SER A 130 -6.24 -0.80 -18.69
C SER A 130 -5.17 -1.35 -17.75
N MET A 131 -4.03 -1.65 -18.39
CA MET A 131 -2.72 -1.15 -17.96
C MET A 131 -2.85 0.23 -17.30
N ASP A 132 -2.60 0.35 -15.99
CA ASP A 132 -2.16 1.62 -15.39
C ASP A 132 -1.56 1.46 -13.97
N LEU A 133 -0.93 0.31 -13.67
CA LEU A 133 -0.28 0.10 -12.36
C LEU A 133 1.00 0.95 -12.21
N SER A 134 1.52 1.52 -13.30
CA SER A 134 2.65 2.46 -13.29
C SER A 134 2.25 3.93 -13.05
N ARG A 135 0.96 4.29 -13.18
CA ARG A 135 0.46 5.65 -12.89
C ARG A 135 -0.16 5.79 -11.49
N GLN A 136 -0.39 4.68 -10.79
CA GLN A 136 -1.09 4.67 -9.50
C GLN A 136 -0.23 5.08 -8.28
N LEU A 137 0.98 5.59 -8.53
CA LEU A 137 1.77 6.36 -7.55
C LEU A 137 1.40 7.86 -7.54
N CYS A 138 0.58 8.33 -8.49
CA CYS A 138 0.18 9.72 -8.62
C CYS A 138 -1.34 9.86 -8.86
N SER A 139 -2.09 10.03 -7.76
CA SER A 139 -3.48 10.60 -7.69
C SER A 139 -4.67 9.65 -8.00
N PRO A 140 -5.93 10.01 -7.67
CA PRO A 140 -6.55 9.73 -6.38
C PRO A 140 -7.88 8.99 -6.55
N THR A 141 -7.94 7.73 -6.13
CA THR A 141 -9.22 7.07 -5.85
C THR A 141 -9.09 6.28 -4.57
N CYS A 142 -10.05 6.54 -3.68
CA CYS A 142 -10.14 6.10 -2.30
C CYS A 142 -9.83 4.60 -2.15
N SER A 143 -8.66 4.30 -1.58
CA SER A 143 -8.34 2.96 -1.08
C SER A 143 -8.10 3.05 0.42
N THR A 144 -9.05 2.48 1.16
CA THR A 144 -8.84 1.79 2.45
C THR A 144 -7.73 2.37 3.32
N ALA A 145 -8.02 3.53 3.92
CA ALA A 145 -7.16 4.10 4.97
C ALA A 145 -7.08 3.09 6.13
N SER A 146 -5.88 2.57 6.36
CA SER A 146 -5.51 2.00 7.64
C SER A 146 -5.73 3.07 8.71
N ASP A 147 -6.46 2.73 9.77
CA ASP A 147 -6.80 3.69 10.83
C ASP A 147 -5.53 4.24 11.54
N ALA A 148 -4.37 3.59 11.33
CA ALA A 148 -3.06 4.04 11.79
C ALA A 148 -2.49 5.26 11.06
N PHE A 149 -3.10 5.76 9.97
CA PHE A 149 -2.54 6.87 9.18
C PHE A 149 -3.60 7.88 8.70
N VAL A 150 -3.25 9.17 8.71
CA VAL A 150 -4.08 10.26 8.20
C VAL A 150 -3.46 10.79 6.91
N LYS A 151 -4.22 10.76 5.80
CA LYS A 151 -3.82 11.34 4.51
C LYS A 151 -4.18 12.83 4.49
N VAL A 152 -3.21 13.67 4.17
CA VAL A 152 -3.35 15.13 4.16
C VAL A 152 -2.91 15.67 2.79
N ALA A 153 -3.74 16.51 2.18
CA ALA A 153 -3.42 17.27 0.99
C ALA A 153 -2.54 18.47 1.35
N ILE A 154 -1.41 18.63 0.68
CA ILE A 154 -0.44 19.71 0.87
C ILE A 154 -0.27 20.40 -0.48
N PRO A 155 -0.73 21.66 -0.61
CA PRO A 155 -0.55 22.45 -1.82
C PRO A 155 0.93 22.73 -2.05
N ASP A 156 1.36 22.57 -3.29
CA ASP A 156 2.70 22.94 -3.74
C ASP A 156 2.59 24.18 -4.64
N GLU A 157 2.93 25.34 -4.09
CA GLU A 157 2.86 26.62 -4.80
C GLU A 157 3.86 26.70 -5.96
N VAL A 158 4.99 25.99 -5.87
CA VAL A 158 6.05 26.00 -6.90
C VAL A 158 5.65 25.13 -8.09
N ALA A 159 5.09 23.95 -7.81
CA ALA A 159 4.65 23.00 -8.84
C ALA A 159 3.22 23.26 -9.34
N GLY A 160 2.45 24.14 -8.67
CA GLY A 160 1.05 24.41 -8.99
C GLY A 160 0.14 23.19 -8.83
N CYS A 161 0.52 22.24 -7.96
CA CYS A 161 -0.18 20.97 -7.79
C CYS A 161 -0.51 20.70 -6.32
N ILE A 162 -1.42 19.76 -6.08
CA ILE A 162 -1.75 19.30 -4.72
C ILE A 162 -1.02 17.98 -4.49
N ARG A 163 -0.06 17.98 -3.57
CA ARG A 163 0.61 16.76 -3.11
C ARG A 163 -0.21 16.10 -2.01
N TYR A 164 -0.09 14.80 -1.85
CA TYR A 164 -0.71 14.07 -0.76
C TYR A 164 0.36 13.38 0.05
N ALA A 165 0.40 13.64 1.35
CA ALA A 165 1.30 12.95 2.27
C ALA A 165 0.50 12.25 3.37
N THR A 166 1.07 11.18 3.88
CA THR A 166 0.44 10.32 4.87
C THR A 166 1.21 10.43 6.18
N PHE A 167 0.50 10.76 7.25
CA PHE A 167 1.08 10.99 8.59
C PHE A 167 0.56 9.97 9.59
N PRO A 168 1.29 9.68 10.68
CA PRO A 168 0.84 8.74 11.70
C PRO A 168 -0.50 9.19 12.29
N GLY A 169 -1.57 8.41 12.12
CA GLY A 169 -2.90 8.65 12.67
C GLY A 169 -3.06 7.91 13.99
N VAL A 170 -2.29 8.31 15.00
CA VAL A 170 -2.36 7.67 16.32
C VAL A 170 -3.66 8.10 17.01
N PRO A 171 -4.41 7.18 17.65
CA PRO A 171 -5.55 7.53 18.48
C PRO A 171 -5.18 8.62 19.50
N GLN A 172 -6.02 9.65 19.64
CA GLN A 172 -5.79 10.84 20.47
C GLN A 172 -4.68 11.81 19.99
N MET A 173 -4.16 11.67 18.77
CA MET A 173 -3.29 12.69 18.23
C MET A 173 -4.09 13.96 17.95
N THR A 174 -3.69 15.05 18.59
CA THR A 174 -4.31 16.38 18.39
C THR A 174 -3.86 17.00 17.07
N THR A 175 -4.73 17.80 16.45
CA THR A 175 -4.45 18.62 15.26
C THR A 175 -3.17 19.42 15.42
N GLY A 176 -2.94 20.07 16.56
CA GLY A 176 -1.72 20.87 16.77
C GLY A 176 -0.43 20.05 16.71
N LYS A 177 -0.44 18.81 17.22
CA LYS A 177 0.69 17.88 17.09
C LYS A 177 0.88 17.44 15.64
N LEU A 178 -0.21 17.12 14.94
CA LEU A 178 -0.16 16.74 13.53
C LEU A 178 0.39 17.88 12.67
N CYS A 179 -0.08 19.12 12.85
CA CYS A 179 0.45 20.31 12.17
C CYS A 179 1.97 20.45 12.35
N ARG A 180 2.47 20.24 13.57
CA ARG A 180 3.92 20.27 13.83
C ARG A 180 4.68 19.19 13.07
N VAL A 181 4.16 17.96 13.04
CA VAL A 181 4.77 16.86 12.27
C VAL A 181 4.79 17.19 10.78
N ILE A 182 3.67 17.71 10.23
CA ILE A 182 3.56 18.11 8.82
C ILE A 182 4.56 19.21 8.51
N ALA A 183 4.59 20.29 9.29
CA ALA A 183 5.48 21.43 9.07
C ALA A 183 6.95 20.99 9.10
N HIS A 184 7.34 20.16 10.06
CA HIS A 184 8.69 19.63 10.16
C HIS A 184 9.06 18.73 8.97
N GLN A 185 8.20 17.79 8.58
CA GLN A 185 8.47 16.88 7.47
C GLN A 185 8.50 17.56 6.10
N GLN A 186 7.72 18.64 5.93
CA GLN A 186 7.63 19.39 4.67
C GLN A 186 8.57 20.60 4.61
N GLY A 187 9.35 20.86 5.67
CA GLY A 187 10.28 21.99 5.71
C GLY A 187 9.60 23.37 5.69
N ILE A 188 8.42 23.49 6.30
CA ILE A 188 7.64 24.73 6.33
C ILE A 188 8.24 25.68 7.37
N THR A 189 8.67 26.85 6.93
CA THR A 189 9.37 27.83 7.79
C THR A 189 8.44 28.64 8.68
N ASN A 190 7.18 28.85 8.26
CA ASN A 190 6.17 29.65 8.97
C ASN A 190 4.93 28.79 9.30
N PRO A 191 5.00 27.88 10.27
CA PRO A 191 3.88 27.00 10.61
C PRO A 191 2.65 27.75 11.14
N GLU A 192 2.81 28.93 11.73
CA GLU A 192 1.72 29.79 12.22
C GLU A 192 0.82 30.37 11.14
N ASP A 193 1.33 30.50 9.91
CA ASP A 193 0.53 30.94 8.75
C ASP A 193 -0.32 29.81 8.16
N HIS A 194 -0.18 28.59 8.69
CA HIS A 194 -0.79 27.36 8.17
C HIS A 194 -1.73 26.70 9.18
N GLY A 195 -2.77 26.06 8.65
CA GLY A 195 -3.72 25.28 9.44
C GLY A 195 -4.05 23.95 8.77
N LEU A 196 -4.53 23.01 9.59
CA LEU A 196 -5.16 21.80 9.10
C LEU A 196 -6.66 22.08 8.90
N TYR A 197 -7.13 21.88 7.69
CA TYR A 197 -8.50 22.09 7.26
C TYR A 197 -9.15 20.75 6.96
N LEU A 198 -10.41 20.63 7.34
CA LEU A 198 -11.29 19.57 6.91
C LEU A 198 -12.18 20.10 5.78
N ILE A 199 -12.20 19.39 4.66
CA ILE A 199 -13.04 19.69 3.51
C ILE A 199 -14.13 18.62 3.42
N VAL A 200 -15.39 19.03 3.49
CA VAL A 200 -16.56 18.14 3.33
C VAL A 200 -17.59 18.85 2.48
N ASN A 201 -18.06 18.22 1.40
CA ASN A 201 -19.08 18.77 0.50
C ASN A 201 -18.76 20.20 0.00
N GLY A 202 -17.48 20.48 -0.28
CA GLY A 202 -17.02 21.78 -0.76
C GLY A 202 -16.85 22.86 0.32
N PHE A 203 -17.20 22.56 1.57
CA PHE A 203 -16.97 23.48 2.70
C PHE A 203 -15.62 23.18 3.37
N GLU A 204 -14.86 24.24 3.62
CA GLU A 204 -13.59 24.19 4.35
C GLU A 204 -13.83 24.63 5.80
N SER A 205 -13.43 23.80 6.77
CA SER A 205 -13.43 24.15 8.18
C SER A 205 -12.02 24.01 8.75
N CYS A 206 -11.52 25.04 9.42
CA CYS A 206 -10.23 24.99 10.11
C CYS A 206 -10.36 24.18 11.39
N LEU A 207 -9.48 23.20 11.60
CA LEU A 207 -9.48 22.38 12.79
C LEU A 207 -8.73 23.07 13.92
N LEU A 208 -9.30 23.02 15.12
CA LEU A 208 -8.73 23.62 16.32
C LEU A 208 -7.54 22.77 16.81
N PRO A 209 -6.54 23.38 17.47
CA PRO A 209 -5.33 22.66 17.89
C PRO A 209 -5.57 21.46 18.83
N HIS A 210 -6.69 21.45 19.56
CA HIS A 210 -7.06 20.41 20.53
C HIS A 210 -7.95 19.31 19.95
N GLU A 211 -8.47 19.49 18.74
CA GLU A 211 -9.29 18.47 18.08
C GLU A 211 -8.45 17.27 17.67
N CYS A 212 -9.08 16.11 17.51
CA CYS A 212 -8.41 14.89 17.08
C CYS A 212 -8.89 14.53 15.67
N PRO A 213 -8.05 14.60 14.63
CA PRO A 213 -8.42 14.25 13.25
C PRO A 213 -8.96 12.83 13.12
N ASP A 214 -8.47 11.92 13.97
CA ASP A 214 -8.94 10.53 14.07
C ASP A 214 -10.41 10.44 14.50
N ALA A 215 -10.78 11.12 15.60
CA ALA A 215 -12.16 11.16 16.08
C ALA A 215 -13.11 11.86 15.09
N ILE A 216 -12.62 12.89 14.39
CA ILE A 216 -13.39 13.57 13.34
C ILE A 216 -13.63 12.62 12.15
N ARG A 217 -12.59 11.89 11.72
CA ARG A 217 -12.69 10.88 10.67
C ARG A 217 -13.67 9.76 11.03
N ASP A 218 -13.64 9.27 12.26
CA ASP A 218 -14.56 8.22 12.73
C ASP A 218 -16.02 8.67 12.73
N ASN A 219 -16.29 9.90 13.18
CA ASN A 219 -17.62 10.49 13.09
C ASN A 219 -18.10 10.61 11.63
N LEU A 220 -17.21 10.99 10.71
CA LEU A 220 -17.53 11.13 9.29
C LEU A 220 -17.72 9.77 8.59
N ARG A 221 -17.00 8.73 9.00
CA ARG A 221 -17.20 7.35 8.52
C ARG A 221 -18.65 6.91 8.75
N GLY A 222 -19.26 7.25 9.89
CA GLY A 222 -20.66 6.95 10.18
C GLY A 222 -21.66 7.67 9.26
N THR A 223 -21.26 8.78 8.64
CA THR A 223 -22.11 9.58 7.74
C THR A 223 -21.95 9.23 6.26
N GLY A 224 -20.93 8.44 5.88
CA GLY A 224 -20.64 8.06 4.49
C GLY A 224 -20.25 9.22 3.57
N LYS A 225 -19.96 10.42 4.11
CA LYS A 225 -19.65 11.61 3.31
C LYS A 225 -18.17 11.65 2.88
N PRO A 226 -17.88 12.02 1.63
CA PRO A 226 -16.50 12.22 1.19
C PRO A 226 -15.87 13.39 1.95
N HIS A 227 -14.66 13.18 2.45
CA HIS A 227 -13.93 14.18 3.22
C HIS A 227 -12.44 14.15 2.87
N LEU A 228 -11.78 15.30 3.06
CA LEU A 228 -10.35 15.47 2.83
C LEU A 228 -9.74 16.34 3.93
N PHE A 229 -8.62 15.90 4.50
CA PHE A 229 -7.78 16.76 5.32
C PHE A 229 -6.79 17.50 4.42
N ALA A 230 -6.62 18.80 4.62
CA ALA A 230 -5.69 19.63 3.87
C ALA A 230 -4.88 20.52 4.79
N TYR A 231 -3.57 20.58 4.60
CA TYR A 231 -2.69 21.49 5.31
C TYR A 231 -2.31 22.63 4.37
N LYS A 232 -2.83 23.83 4.62
CA LYS A 232 -2.65 25.00 3.75
C LYS A 232 -2.46 26.28 4.54
N ARG A 233 -1.99 27.32 3.87
CA ARG A 233 -1.98 28.68 4.42
C ARG A 233 -3.41 29.19 4.66
N HIS A 234 -3.59 30.03 5.68
CA HIS A 234 -4.89 30.57 6.04
C HIS A 234 -5.51 31.41 4.90
N ASP A 235 -4.70 32.14 4.16
CA ASP A 235 -5.08 33.02 3.05
C ASP A 235 -5.17 32.32 1.68
N ALA A 236 -4.66 31.10 1.56
CA ALA A 236 -4.65 30.36 0.30
C ALA A 236 -6.08 29.95 -0.13
N LYS A 237 -6.42 30.24 -1.40
CA LYS A 237 -7.64 29.78 -2.07
C LYS A 237 -7.29 28.66 -3.04
N ILE A 238 -7.84 27.47 -2.78
CA ILE A 238 -7.41 26.24 -3.47
C ILE A 238 -8.61 25.59 -4.13
N GLY A 239 -8.49 25.24 -5.40
CA GLY A 239 -9.48 24.44 -6.10
C GLY A 239 -9.33 22.97 -5.71
N TRP A 240 -10.17 22.50 -4.78
CA TRP A 240 -10.14 21.10 -4.35
C TRP A 240 -10.67 20.13 -5.43
N PRO A 241 -10.34 18.82 -5.34
CA PRO A 241 -10.88 17.83 -6.26
C PRO A 241 -12.41 17.71 -6.18
N ARG A 242 -13.08 17.52 -7.32
CA ARG A 242 -14.55 17.42 -7.43
C ARG A 242 -15.17 16.35 -6.51
N GLN A 243 -14.43 15.29 -6.20
CA GLN A 243 -14.86 14.20 -5.31
C GLN A 243 -15.23 14.68 -3.90
N VAL A 244 -14.66 15.78 -3.41
CA VAL A 244 -14.95 16.35 -2.08
C VAL A 244 -15.90 17.56 -2.18
N MET A 245 -16.24 17.99 -3.41
CA MET A 245 -17.08 19.16 -3.68
C MET A 245 -18.54 18.80 -4.00
N SER A 246 -18.85 17.52 -4.25
CA SER A 246 -20.20 17.10 -4.61
C SER A 246 -21.13 17.03 -3.39
N THR A 247 -22.18 17.82 -3.37
CA THR A 247 -23.35 17.60 -2.51
C THR A 247 -24.16 16.41 -3.04
N PRO A 248 -24.63 15.47 -2.20
CA PRO A 248 -25.61 14.51 -2.65
C PRO A 248 -26.87 15.29 -3.06
N GLY A 249 -27.23 15.19 -4.34
CA GLY A 249 -28.48 15.70 -4.87
C GLY A 249 -29.65 14.79 -4.54
#